data_AF-A0A950BUZ2-F1
#
_entry.id   AF-A0A950BUZ2-F1
#
_cell.length_a   1.000
_cell.length_b   1.000
_cell.length_c   1.000
_cell.angle_alpha   90.00
_cell.angle_beta   90.00
_cell.angle_gamma   90.00
#
_symmetry.space_group_name_H-M   'P 1'
#
loop_
_entity.id
_entity.type
_entity.pdbx_description
1 polymer ?
#
loop_
_entity_poly.entity_id
_entity_poly.type
_entity_poly.pdbx_seq_one_letter_code
_entity_poly.pdbx_strand_id
1 'polypeptide(L)'
;MPRPRFRRSLRFETLESRELLSSGIATPTDQEQYMLELINQARMNPQAAAVRVTSSLTPDVAATVAHYNVDLNATEQAIASAPKPPLAWNPDLAAAAQAHSQDMATNQFQSHTGSDGSTPDQRMQQAGYTNASSTGENAFAYASSIDEAMQAFLIDWGVPDAGHRRNILQPDVSSSDAYQSVGIGIATTTNNSTVGPLVITQDFGSQPNQPAELVGVAYYDNQQTGMYEMGEGLGEVQIDAMNLATGQITSTQTWSTGGYQIALSPGQYQITASVNGTVVQTLPMTIGTVNVEQDFVLSNTWDGRSRDQVLNSLVPSATTSQ
;
A
#
# COMPACT_ATOMS: atom_id res chain seq x y z
N MET A 1 -37.53 -41.30 -53.27
CA MET A 1 -36.35 -40.47 -52.93
C MET A 1 -36.51 -39.97 -51.50
N PRO A 2 -35.64 -40.35 -50.54
CA PRO A 2 -35.76 -39.97 -49.14
C PRO A 2 -35.24 -38.54 -48.92
N ARG A 3 -35.97 -37.71 -48.16
CA ARG A 3 -35.56 -36.34 -47.79
C ARG A 3 -34.49 -36.37 -46.68
N PRO A 4 -33.39 -35.60 -46.77
CA PRO A 4 -32.40 -35.53 -45.69
C PRO A 4 -32.98 -34.81 -44.48
N ARG A 5 -32.90 -35.43 -43.29
CA ARG A 5 -33.15 -34.75 -42.01
C ARG A 5 -31.85 -34.11 -41.53
N PHE A 6 -31.75 -32.79 -41.58
CA PHE A 6 -30.68 -32.07 -40.92
C PHE A 6 -30.93 -32.05 -39.40
N ARG A 7 -30.09 -32.77 -38.63
CA ARG A 7 -29.97 -32.54 -37.18
C ARG A 7 -29.05 -31.34 -36.99
N ARG A 8 -29.59 -30.21 -36.52
CA ARG A 8 -28.75 -29.14 -35.95
C ARG A 8 -28.31 -29.56 -34.56
N SER A 9 -27.01 -29.80 -34.38
CA SER A 9 -26.42 -29.88 -33.04
C SER A 9 -26.25 -28.46 -32.51
N LEU A 10 -26.87 -28.14 -31.38
CA LEU A 10 -26.52 -26.96 -30.60
C LEU A 10 -25.08 -27.15 -30.12
N ARG A 11 -24.15 -26.33 -30.63
CA ARG A 11 -22.83 -26.20 -30.02
C ARG A 11 -22.96 -25.07 -29.00
N PHE A 12 -22.75 -25.41 -27.73
CA PHE A 12 -22.45 -24.38 -26.73
C PHE A 12 -21.04 -23.89 -27.05
N GLU A 13 -20.93 -22.63 -27.48
CA GLU A 13 -19.66 -21.92 -27.39
C GLU A 13 -19.42 -21.70 -25.89
N THR A 14 -18.34 -22.28 -25.37
CA THR A 14 -17.80 -21.87 -24.08
C THR A 14 -17.49 -20.38 -24.19
N LEU A 15 -18.19 -19.57 -23.40
CA LEU A 15 -17.84 -18.18 -23.21
C LEU A 15 -16.38 -18.15 -22.77
N GLU A 16 -15.50 -17.62 -23.61
CA GLU A 16 -14.15 -17.28 -23.19
C GLU A 16 -14.26 -16.34 -21.99
N SER A 17 -13.46 -16.60 -20.97
CA SER A 17 -13.32 -15.69 -19.83
C SER A 17 -13.00 -14.31 -20.39
N ARG A 18 -13.95 -13.38 -20.27
CA ARG A 18 -13.65 -11.97 -20.41
C ARG A 18 -12.86 -11.59 -19.17
N GLU A 19 -11.56 -11.83 -19.20
CA GLU A 19 -10.63 -11.04 -18.42
C GLU A 19 -10.77 -9.62 -18.97
N LEU A 20 -11.52 -8.81 -18.24
CA LEU A 20 -11.35 -7.37 -18.32
C LEU A 20 -9.85 -7.13 -18.11
N LEU A 21 -9.19 -6.60 -19.12
CA LEU A 21 -7.85 -6.02 -18.98
C LEU A 21 -7.97 -4.82 -18.02
N SER A 22 -8.14 -5.08 -16.71
CA SER A 22 -7.66 -4.11 -15.73
C SER A 22 -6.15 -4.18 -15.86
N SER A 23 -5.59 -3.18 -16.55
CA SER A 23 -4.16 -2.86 -16.58
C SER A 23 -3.50 -3.21 -15.26
N GLY A 24 -2.32 -3.84 -15.28
CA GLY A 24 -1.61 -4.43 -14.13
C GLY A 24 -1.19 -3.47 -13.01
N ILE A 25 -2.15 -2.73 -12.46
CA ILE A 25 -2.06 -1.75 -11.36
C ILE A 25 -3.04 -2.15 -10.23
N ALA A 26 -3.79 -3.25 -10.41
CA ALA A 26 -4.72 -3.76 -9.41
C ALA A 26 -4.02 -4.10 -8.08
N THR A 27 -2.74 -4.48 -8.15
CA THR A 27 -1.87 -4.78 -7.01
C THR A 27 -0.52 -4.10 -7.24
N PRO A 28 0.20 -3.70 -6.18
CA PRO A 28 1.52 -3.09 -6.31
C PRO A 28 2.56 -4.07 -6.89
N THR A 29 3.61 -3.52 -7.49
CA THR A 29 4.89 -4.19 -7.74
C THR A 29 5.71 -4.29 -6.45
N ASP A 30 6.81 -5.06 -6.43
CA ASP A 30 7.66 -5.16 -5.22
C ASP A 30 8.24 -3.80 -4.80
N GLN A 31 8.54 -2.90 -5.75
CA GLN A 31 9.03 -1.56 -5.47
C GLN A 31 7.95 -0.66 -4.86
N GLU A 32 6.73 -0.73 -5.38
CA GLU A 32 5.59 0.02 -4.86
C GLU A 32 5.13 -0.50 -3.51
N GLN A 33 5.13 -1.83 -3.31
CA GLN A 33 4.85 -2.44 -2.01
C GLN A 33 5.88 -1.98 -0.99
N TYR A 34 7.17 -2.05 -1.32
CA TYR A 34 8.21 -1.58 -0.42
C TYR A 34 8.04 -0.09 -0.05
N MET A 35 7.73 0.76 -1.03
CA MET A 35 7.45 2.17 -0.75
C MET A 35 6.19 2.37 0.10
N LEU A 36 5.13 1.58 -0.11
CA LEU A 36 3.93 1.59 0.72
C LEU A 36 4.26 1.27 2.18
N GLU A 37 5.09 0.26 2.44
CA GLU A 37 5.56 -0.08 3.78
C GLU A 37 6.37 1.07 4.41
N LEU A 38 7.22 1.74 3.65
CA LEU A 38 7.97 2.90 4.16
C LEU A 38 7.08 4.10 4.48
N ILE A 39 6.03 4.34 3.68
CA ILE A 39 5.01 5.36 3.94
C ILE A 39 4.25 5.01 5.22
N ASN A 40 3.81 3.77 5.36
CA ASN A 40 3.04 3.31 6.52
C ASN A 40 3.90 3.28 7.79
N GLN A 41 5.17 2.89 7.71
CA GLN A 41 6.13 3.03 8.79
C GLN A 41 6.27 4.50 9.21
N ALA A 42 6.42 5.42 8.25
CA ALA A 42 6.51 6.84 8.55
C ALA A 42 5.25 7.40 9.22
N ARG A 43 4.08 6.87 8.88
CA ARG A 43 2.80 7.26 9.49
C ARG A 43 2.62 6.66 10.88
N MET A 44 2.84 5.37 11.06
CA MET A 44 2.58 4.67 12.31
C MET A 44 3.69 4.81 13.36
N ASN A 45 4.94 4.90 12.91
CA ASN A 45 6.10 5.12 13.76
C ASN A 45 7.02 6.20 13.17
N PRO A 46 6.59 7.48 13.23
CA PRO A 46 7.34 8.57 12.61
C PRO A 46 8.75 8.73 13.19
N GLN A 47 8.97 8.39 14.47
CA GLN A 47 10.30 8.43 15.08
C GLN A 47 11.26 7.41 14.45
N ALA A 48 10.81 6.17 14.19
CA ALA A 48 11.64 5.16 13.54
C ALA A 48 11.97 5.56 12.09
N ALA A 49 10.98 6.10 11.37
CA ALA A 49 11.20 6.62 10.02
C ALA A 49 12.16 7.81 10.01
N ALA A 50 12.07 8.72 10.99
CA ALA A 50 12.98 9.85 11.15
C ALA A 50 14.43 9.38 11.26
N VAL A 51 14.70 8.45 12.18
CA VAL A 51 16.03 7.85 12.34
C VAL A 51 16.48 7.18 11.04
N ARG A 52 15.61 6.40 10.39
CA ARG A 52 15.93 5.68 9.16
C ARG A 52 16.40 6.61 8.04
N VAL A 53 15.72 7.76 7.85
CA VAL A 53 16.08 8.68 6.76
C VAL A 53 17.25 9.59 7.11
N THR A 54 17.56 9.82 8.39
CA THR A 54 18.67 10.70 8.80
C THR A 54 19.96 9.97 9.15
N SER A 55 19.91 8.67 9.51
CA SER A 55 21.08 7.95 10.06
C SER A 55 22.07 7.44 9.01
N SER A 56 21.68 7.33 7.74
CA SER A 56 22.52 6.72 6.70
C SER A 56 22.31 7.40 5.36
N LEU A 57 22.92 8.58 5.23
CA LEU A 57 22.90 9.36 3.99
C LEU A 57 23.93 8.82 3.00
N THR A 58 23.52 8.64 1.75
CA THR A 58 24.47 8.45 0.64
C THR A 58 25.31 9.72 0.46
N PRO A 59 26.48 9.66 -0.20
CA PRO A 59 27.26 10.86 -0.50
C PRO A 59 26.46 11.94 -1.24
N ASP A 60 25.58 11.54 -2.15
CA ASP A 60 24.76 12.45 -2.95
C ASP A 60 23.67 13.12 -2.10
N VAL A 61 23.02 12.36 -1.21
CA VAL A 61 22.04 12.93 -0.28
C VAL A 61 22.72 13.85 0.73
N ALA A 62 23.88 13.46 1.27
CA ALA A 62 24.65 14.30 2.18
C ALA A 62 25.08 15.63 1.52
N ALA A 63 25.52 15.59 0.25
CA ALA A 63 25.82 16.78 -0.54
C ALA A 63 24.58 17.66 -0.75
N THR A 64 23.41 17.05 -0.99
CA THR A 64 22.14 17.74 -1.18
C THR A 64 21.67 18.42 0.10
N VAL A 65 21.71 17.72 1.23
CA VAL A 65 21.44 18.25 2.58
C VAL A 65 22.34 19.45 2.87
N ALA A 66 23.64 19.35 2.56
CA ALA A 66 24.57 20.47 2.72
C ALA A 66 24.26 21.65 1.77
N HIS A 67 23.92 21.37 0.51
CA HIS A 67 23.57 22.39 -0.48
C HIS A 67 22.38 23.25 -0.02
N TYR A 68 21.34 22.60 0.49
CA TYR A 68 20.13 23.26 0.98
C TYR A 68 20.25 23.76 2.45
N ASN A 69 21.41 23.60 3.09
CA ASN A 69 21.65 23.93 4.50
C ASN A 69 20.60 23.31 5.45
N VAL A 70 20.23 22.05 5.20
CA VAL A 70 19.24 21.34 6.00
C VAL A 70 19.80 21.03 7.39
N ASP A 71 19.07 21.43 8.43
CA ASP A 71 19.33 21.01 9.81
C ASP A 71 18.70 19.63 10.04
N LEU A 72 19.51 18.58 10.00
CA LEU A 72 19.05 17.20 10.17
C LEU A 72 18.46 16.93 11.55
N ASN A 73 18.96 17.61 12.61
CA ASN A 73 18.41 17.42 13.95
C ASN A 73 17.02 18.02 14.03
N ALA A 74 16.83 19.24 13.51
CA ALA A 74 15.50 19.86 13.44
C ALA A 74 14.55 19.06 12.54
N THR A 75 15.08 18.49 11.45
CA THR A 75 14.32 17.65 10.52
C THR A 75 13.85 16.36 11.17
N GLU A 76 14.73 15.67 11.91
CA GLU A 76 14.38 14.46 12.65
C GLU A 76 13.23 14.73 13.64
N GLN A 77 13.31 15.83 14.39
CA GLN A 77 12.23 16.24 15.29
C GLN A 77 10.93 16.58 14.56
N ALA A 78 11.02 17.17 13.37
CA ALA A 78 9.84 17.49 12.56
C ALA A 78 9.17 16.23 11.97
N ILE A 79 9.95 15.20 11.64
CA ILE A 79 9.43 13.90 11.17
C ILE A 79 8.79 13.12 12.33
N ALA A 80 9.38 13.17 13.53
CA ALA A 80 8.92 12.50 14.75
C ALA A 80 7.61 13.07 15.36
N SER A 81 6.65 13.41 14.48
CA SER A 81 5.32 13.91 14.80
C SER A 81 4.40 12.81 15.37
N ALA A 82 3.14 13.17 15.66
CA ALA A 82 2.15 12.22 16.17
C ALA A 82 1.78 11.16 15.11
N PRO A 83 1.67 9.87 15.48
CA PRO A 83 1.29 8.82 14.54
C PRO A 83 -0.04 9.04 13.82
N LYS A 84 -0.12 8.50 12.60
CA LYS A 84 -1.33 8.42 11.76
C LYS A 84 -1.67 6.98 11.39
N PRO A 85 -2.94 6.70 11.06
CA PRO A 85 -3.33 5.41 10.50
C PRO A 85 -2.54 5.09 9.22
N PRO A 86 -2.23 3.81 8.96
CA PRO A 86 -1.65 3.36 7.71
C PRO A 86 -2.60 3.61 6.53
N LEU A 87 -2.05 3.59 5.32
CA LEU A 87 -2.78 3.78 4.07
C LEU A 87 -2.98 2.43 3.38
N ALA A 88 -4.15 2.26 2.78
CA ALA A 88 -4.45 1.13 1.91
C ALA A 88 -4.05 1.45 0.46
N TRP A 89 -3.67 0.42 -0.30
CA TRP A 89 -3.43 0.57 -1.73
C TRP A 89 -4.75 0.91 -2.44
N ASN A 90 -4.70 1.89 -3.34
CA ASN A 90 -5.84 2.21 -4.20
C ASN A 90 -5.41 2.19 -5.68
N PRO A 91 -6.02 1.31 -6.51
CA PRO A 91 -5.60 1.13 -7.88
C PRO A 91 -5.88 2.34 -8.78
N ASP A 92 -6.89 3.16 -8.48
CA ASP A 92 -7.20 4.35 -9.26
C ASP A 92 -6.16 5.45 -9.00
N LEU A 93 -5.79 5.67 -7.73
CA LEU A 93 -4.68 6.56 -7.37
C LEU A 93 -3.36 6.06 -7.97
N ALA A 94 -3.11 4.75 -7.94
CA ALA A 94 -1.88 4.19 -8.48
C ALA A 94 -1.81 4.33 -9.99
N ALA A 95 -2.94 4.22 -10.69
CA ALA A 95 -3.01 4.46 -12.12
C ALA A 95 -2.70 5.93 -12.48
N ALA A 96 -3.21 6.89 -11.69
CA ALA A 96 -2.88 8.30 -11.85
C ALA A 96 -1.38 8.58 -11.60
N ALA A 97 -0.85 8.08 -10.49
CA ALA A 97 0.55 8.24 -10.11
C ALA A 97 1.51 7.60 -11.13
N GLN A 98 1.17 6.41 -11.65
CA GLN A 98 1.98 5.73 -12.66
C GLN A 98 1.99 6.50 -13.99
N ALA A 99 0.83 6.99 -14.42
CA ALA A 99 0.73 7.80 -15.63
C ALA A 99 1.56 9.08 -15.52
N HIS A 100 1.52 9.76 -14.37
CA HIS A 100 2.29 10.99 -14.14
C HIS A 100 3.80 10.73 -14.07
N SER A 101 4.21 9.64 -13.41
CA SER A 101 5.61 9.23 -13.36
C SER A 101 6.15 8.91 -14.76
N GLN A 102 5.34 8.23 -15.58
CA GLN A 102 5.70 7.93 -16.97
C GLN A 102 5.78 9.20 -17.83
N ASP A 103 4.88 10.16 -17.61
CA ASP A 103 4.89 11.46 -18.29
C ASP A 103 6.16 12.25 -17.97
N MET A 104 6.48 12.41 -16.68
CA MET A 104 7.71 13.05 -16.21
C MET A 104 8.96 12.37 -16.76
N ALA A 105 9.00 11.03 -16.76
CA ALA A 105 10.13 10.27 -17.30
C ALA A 105 10.29 10.43 -18.82
N THR A 106 9.16 10.47 -19.56
CA THR A 106 9.15 10.52 -21.03
C THR A 106 9.50 11.92 -21.54
N ASN A 107 8.95 12.94 -20.92
CA ASN A 107 9.15 14.34 -21.28
C ASN A 107 10.28 15.01 -20.49
N GLN A 108 10.95 14.25 -19.62
CA GLN A 108 12.17 14.63 -18.91
C GLN A 108 12.02 15.90 -18.06
N PHE A 109 11.04 15.91 -17.16
CA PHE A 109 10.76 17.04 -16.27
C PHE A 109 10.34 16.58 -14.87
N GLN A 110 10.35 17.50 -13.90
CA GLN A 110 9.72 17.35 -12.59
C GLN A 110 8.70 18.46 -12.38
N SER A 111 7.43 18.11 -12.18
CA SER A 111 6.35 19.06 -11.92
C SER A 111 5.11 18.31 -11.41
N HIS A 112 4.26 18.97 -10.63
CA HIS A 112 2.91 18.46 -10.31
C HIS A 112 1.94 18.60 -11.50
N THR A 113 2.20 19.56 -12.40
CA THR A 113 1.44 19.74 -13.63
C THR A 113 2.00 18.82 -14.71
N GLY A 114 1.14 17.98 -15.29
CA GLY A 114 1.50 17.09 -16.40
C GLY A 114 1.85 17.87 -17.67
N SER A 115 2.50 17.19 -18.62
CA SER A 115 2.91 17.79 -19.90
C SER A 115 1.73 18.27 -20.76
N ASP A 116 0.54 17.70 -20.51
CA ASP A 116 -0.74 18.09 -21.12
C ASP A 116 -1.46 19.23 -20.36
N GLY A 117 -0.87 19.73 -19.27
CA GLY A 117 -1.45 20.76 -18.41
C GLY A 117 -2.38 20.22 -17.31
N SER A 118 -2.52 18.90 -17.17
CA SER A 118 -3.36 18.30 -16.12
C SER A 118 -2.78 18.56 -14.72
N THR A 119 -3.70 18.83 -13.78
CA THR A 119 -3.40 18.86 -12.34
C THR A 119 -3.49 17.46 -11.71
N PRO A 120 -2.89 17.22 -10.53
CA PRO A 120 -3.00 15.93 -9.84
C PRO A 120 -4.45 15.48 -9.67
N ASP A 121 -5.33 16.35 -9.17
CA ASP A 121 -6.75 16.04 -8.96
C ASP A 121 -7.47 15.65 -10.26
N GLN A 122 -7.12 16.28 -11.38
CA GLN A 122 -7.69 15.91 -12.68
C GLN A 122 -7.23 14.51 -13.11
N ARG A 123 -5.96 14.16 -12.90
CA ARG A 123 -5.44 12.82 -13.19
C ARG A 123 -6.09 11.76 -12.30
N MET A 124 -6.18 12.01 -10.99
CA MET A 124 -6.88 11.12 -10.04
C MET A 124 -8.33 10.89 -10.45
N GLN A 125 -9.07 11.95 -10.80
CA GLN A 125 -10.47 11.84 -11.27
C GLN A 125 -10.59 11.08 -12.59
N GLN A 126 -9.68 11.33 -13.55
CA GLN A 126 -9.65 10.62 -14.83
C GLN A 126 -9.33 9.13 -14.67
N ALA A 127 -8.52 8.78 -13.67
CA ALA A 127 -8.18 7.40 -13.33
C ALA A 127 -9.30 6.65 -12.58
N GLY A 128 -10.34 7.35 -12.11
CA GLY A 128 -11.49 6.76 -11.44
C GLY A 128 -11.66 7.17 -9.97
N TYR A 129 -10.66 7.82 -9.38
CA TYR A 129 -10.70 8.29 -8.00
C TYR A 129 -11.56 9.56 -7.89
N THR A 130 -12.87 9.33 -7.78
CA THR A 130 -13.89 10.39 -7.74
C THR A 130 -14.42 10.59 -6.32
N ASN A 131 -15.05 11.75 -6.05
CA ASN A 131 -15.64 12.08 -4.75
C ASN A 131 -14.65 12.06 -3.57
N ALA A 132 -13.40 12.45 -3.81
CA ALA A 132 -12.41 12.59 -2.76
C ALA A 132 -12.80 13.70 -1.76
N SER A 133 -12.66 13.42 -0.47
CA SER A 133 -12.77 14.43 0.60
C SER A 133 -11.51 15.26 0.72
N SER A 134 -10.36 14.64 0.48
CA SER A 134 -9.03 15.28 0.46
C SER A 134 -8.11 14.47 -0.44
N THR A 135 -7.22 15.16 -1.15
CA THR A 135 -6.19 14.59 -2.02
C THR A 135 -4.85 15.27 -1.76
N GLY A 136 -3.76 14.60 -2.12
CA GLY A 136 -2.41 15.16 -2.11
C GLY A 136 -1.52 14.39 -3.07
N GLU A 137 -0.47 15.04 -3.58
CA GLU A 137 0.52 14.41 -4.45
C GLU A 137 1.92 14.75 -3.95
N ASN A 138 2.80 13.74 -3.93
CA ASN A 138 4.25 13.94 -3.89
C ASN A 138 4.87 13.48 -5.21
N ALA A 139 5.85 14.20 -5.72
CA ALA A 139 6.53 13.85 -6.97
C ALA A 139 8.04 14.12 -6.87
N PHE A 140 8.86 13.14 -7.23
CA PHE A 140 10.32 13.28 -7.28
C PHE A 140 10.90 12.49 -8.45
N ALA A 141 11.61 13.18 -9.33
CA ALA A 141 12.06 12.66 -10.61
C ALA A 141 13.55 12.29 -10.63
N TYR A 142 14.26 12.34 -9.49
CA TYR A 142 15.73 12.20 -9.44
C TYR A 142 16.21 11.12 -8.47
N ALA A 143 15.34 10.16 -8.11
CA ALA A 143 15.70 9.13 -7.15
C ALA A 143 16.62 8.07 -7.78
N SER A 144 17.68 7.67 -7.08
CA SER A 144 18.47 6.49 -7.44
C SER A 144 17.93 5.20 -6.83
N SER A 145 17.13 5.30 -5.77
CA SER A 145 16.48 4.17 -5.09
C SER A 145 15.16 4.59 -4.41
N ILE A 146 14.39 3.60 -3.97
CA ILE A 146 13.17 3.82 -3.18
C ILE A 146 13.50 4.49 -1.85
N ASP A 147 14.61 4.10 -1.21
CA ASP A 147 15.08 4.70 0.04
C ASP A 147 15.47 6.16 -0.13
N GLU A 148 16.17 6.51 -1.21
CA GLU A 148 16.51 7.89 -1.50
C GLU A 148 15.26 8.73 -1.77
N ALA A 149 14.26 8.17 -2.47
CA ALA A 149 13.00 8.86 -2.68
C ALA A 149 12.28 9.15 -1.35
N MET A 150 12.27 8.19 -0.42
CA MET A 150 11.71 8.40 0.92
C MET A 150 12.52 9.41 1.74
N GLN A 151 13.85 9.43 1.61
CA GLN A 151 14.69 10.49 2.18
C GLN A 151 14.31 11.85 1.59
N ALA A 152 14.13 11.94 0.27
CA ALA A 152 13.74 13.17 -0.42
C ALA A 152 12.39 13.69 0.08
N PHE A 153 11.38 12.83 0.19
CA PHE A 153 10.06 13.25 0.65
C PHE A 153 9.99 13.60 2.15
N LEU A 154 10.75 12.90 3.01
CA LEU A 154 10.68 13.13 4.46
C LEU A 154 11.65 14.22 4.95
N ILE A 155 12.88 14.26 4.44
CA ILE A 155 13.81 15.36 4.74
C ILE A 155 13.32 16.63 4.05
N ASP A 156 12.78 16.47 2.84
CA ASP A 156 12.12 17.51 2.06
C ASP A 156 13.02 18.72 1.76
N TRP A 157 14.25 18.40 1.35
CA TRP A 157 15.26 19.39 1.05
C TRP A 157 14.82 20.29 -0.12
N GLY A 158 15.06 21.59 0.01
CA GLY A 158 14.71 22.56 -1.03
C GLY A 158 13.22 22.84 -1.18
N VAL A 159 12.36 22.29 -0.31
CA VAL A 159 10.92 22.57 -0.26
C VAL A 159 10.62 23.45 0.96
N PRO A 160 10.40 24.78 0.78
CA PRO A 160 10.37 25.74 1.89
C PRO A 160 9.36 25.43 3.00
N ASP A 161 8.29 24.71 2.67
CA ASP A 161 7.21 24.39 3.58
C ASP A 161 7.15 22.90 3.94
N ALA A 162 8.09 22.09 3.45
CA ALA A 162 8.09 20.64 3.60
C ALA A 162 6.75 19.98 3.21
N GLY A 163 6.19 20.42 2.08
CA GLY A 163 4.92 19.92 1.53
C GLY A 163 4.86 18.40 1.40
N HIS A 164 5.93 17.75 0.96
CA HIS A 164 5.95 16.30 0.78
C HIS A 164 5.90 15.57 2.11
N ARG A 165 6.69 16.02 3.09
CA ARG A 165 6.67 15.46 4.45
C ARG A 165 5.30 15.61 5.09
N ARG A 166 4.66 16.77 4.92
CA ARG A 166 3.31 17.02 5.47
C ARG A 166 2.23 16.19 4.79
N ASN A 167 2.35 15.90 3.49
CA ASN A 167 1.42 14.98 2.82
C ASN A 167 1.50 13.56 3.42
N ILE A 168 2.70 13.06 3.70
CA ILE A 168 2.88 11.73 4.30
C ILE A 168 2.39 11.71 5.76
N LEU A 169 2.85 12.64 6.59
CA LEU A 169 2.65 12.60 8.06
C LEU A 169 1.37 13.27 8.55
N GLN A 170 0.83 14.22 7.78
CA GLN A 170 -0.36 15.02 8.11
C GLN A 170 -0.42 15.49 9.58
N PRO A 171 0.63 16.12 10.14
CA PRO A 171 0.75 16.32 11.60
C PRO A 171 -0.43 17.10 12.19
N ASP A 172 -1.01 18.01 11.42
CA ASP A 172 -2.11 18.89 11.82
C ASP A 172 -3.52 18.36 11.48
N VAL A 173 -3.63 17.11 11.01
CA VAL A 173 -4.90 16.47 10.64
C VAL A 173 -5.29 15.42 11.67
N SER A 174 -6.57 15.32 12.04
CA SER A 174 -7.03 14.27 12.94
C SER A 174 -6.93 12.88 12.27
N SER A 175 -6.81 11.80 13.03
CA SER A 175 -6.76 10.46 12.42
C SER A 175 -8.01 10.10 11.62
N SER A 176 -9.19 10.67 11.96
CA SER A 176 -10.44 10.43 11.23
C SER A 176 -10.55 11.22 9.93
N ASP A 177 -9.81 12.33 9.81
CA ASP A 177 -9.81 13.20 8.62
C ASP A 177 -8.57 12.98 7.74
N ALA A 178 -7.65 12.12 8.17
CA ALA A 178 -6.43 11.79 7.44
C ALA A 178 -6.72 11.03 6.14
N TYR A 179 -5.72 10.97 5.25
CA TYR A 179 -5.77 10.07 4.10
C TYR A 179 -5.99 8.63 4.56
N GLN A 180 -6.73 7.87 3.77
CA GLN A 180 -7.00 6.44 3.98
C GLN A 180 -6.40 5.57 2.89
N SER A 181 -6.07 6.17 1.74
CA SER A 181 -5.56 5.47 0.58
C SER A 181 -4.34 6.17 -0.01
N VAL A 182 -3.50 5.37 -0.66
CA VAL A 182 -2.39 5.85 -1.49
C VAL A 182 -2.30 5.00 -2.75
N GLY A 183 -1.91 5.64 -3.84
CA GLY A 183 -1.41 5.02 -5.04
C GLY A 183 0.01 5.49 -5.31
N ILE A 184 0.87 4.58 -5.73
CA ILE A 184 2.28 4.88 -5.99
C ILE A 184 2.54 4.51 -7.44
N GLY A 185 3.25 5.39 -8.15
CA GLY A 185 3.70 5.15 -9.50
C GLY A 185 5.21 5.31 -9.59
N ILE A 186 5.86 4.37 -10.26
CA ILE A 186 7.32 4.34 -10.43
C ILE A 186 7.64 4.09 -11.90
N ALA A 187 8.32 5.05 -12.52
CA ALA A 187 8.84 4.94 -13.88
C ALA A 187 10.37 4.90 -13.84
N THR A 188 10.96 4.05 -14.68
CA THR A 188 12.42 3.98 -14.87
C THR A 188 12.84 4.79 -16.08
N THR A 189 14.01 5.39 -16.03
CA THR A 189 14.58 6.14 -17.16
C THR A 189 15.84 5.46 -17.70
N THR A 190 16.24 5.83 -18.91
CA THR A 190 17.51 5.36 -19.50
C THR A 190 18.69 6.18 -19.00
N ASN A 191 19.91 5.64 -19.09
CA ASN A 191 21.13 6.30 -18.62
C ASN A 191 21.43 7.68 -19.23
N ASN A 192 20.79 8.04 -20.36
CA ASN A 192 20.97 9.34 -21.01
C ASN A 192 19.85 10.34 -20.68
N SER A 193 18.94 9.97 -19.78
CA SER A 193 17.85 10.83 -19.32
C SER A 193 18.37 11.93 -18.39
N THR A 194 17.74 13.11 -18.44
CA THR A 194 18.02 14.20 -17.50
C THR A 194 17.30 14.03 -16.15
N VAL A 195 16.37 13.08 -16.07
CA VAL A 195 15.67 12.63 -14.85
C VAL A 195 15.94 11.14 -14.60
N GLY A 196 15.77 10.70 -13.35
CA GLY A 196 15.87 9.31 -12.89
C GLY A 196 17.19 8.97 -12.20
N PRO A 197 17.52 7.67 -12.05
CA PRO A 197 16.95 6.53 -12.76
C PRO A 197 15.50 6.15 -12.38
N LEU A 198 15.00 6.61 -11.23
CA LEU A 198 13.61 6.43 -10.80
C LEU A 198 12.88 7.77 -10.76
N VAL A 199 11.69 7.79 -11.35
CA VAL A 199 10.73 8.89 -11.32
C VAL A 199 9.49 8.40 -10.60
N ILE A 200 9.12 9.06 -9.50
CA ILE A 200 8.16 8.53 -8.53
C ILE A 200 7.09 9.57 -8.23
N THR A 201 5.84 9.12 -8.21
CA THR A 201 4.67 9.88 -7.76
C THR A 201 3.96 9.11 -6.66
N GLN A 202 3.52 9.79 -5.60
CA GLN A 202 2.66 9.25 -4.54
C GLN A 202 1.38 10.08 -4.52
N ASP A 203 0.26 9.46 -4.87
CA ASP A 203 -1.06 10.07 -4.87
C ASP A 203 -1.84 9.59 -3.64
N PHE A 204 -2.23 10.52 -2.79
CA PHE A 204 -2.93 10.26 -1.53
C PHE A 204 -4.40 10.66 -1.62
N GLY A 205 -5.26 9.94 -0.90
CA GLY A 205 -6.68 10.24 -0.92
C GLY A 205 -7.45 9.77 0.31
N SER A 206 -8.62 10.39 0.50
CA SER A 206 -9.70 9.89 1.35
C SER A 206 -11.04 10.06 0.65
N GLN A 207 -11.97 9.14 0.85
CA GLN A 207 -13.34 9.23 0.36
C GLN A 207 -14.35 9.18 1.52
N PRO A 208 -15.53 9.81 1.38
CA PRO A 208 -16.56 9.76 2.41
C PRO A 208 -17.09 8.34 2.55
N ASN A 209 -17.27 7.89 3.80
CA ASN A 209 -17.78 6.56 4.14
C ASN A 209 -16.93 5.40 3.62
N GLN A 210 -15.65 5.64 3.31
CA GLN A 210 -14.71 4.55 3.07
C GLN A 210 -14.59 3.71 4.36
N PRO A 211 -14.81 2.38 4.29
CA PRO A 211 -14.64 1.52 5.45
C PRO A 211 -13.18 1.45 5.85
N ALA A 212 -12.93 1.28 7.15
CA ALA A 212 -11.59 0.98 7.63
C ALA A 212 -11.11 -0.35 7.05
N GLU A 213 -9.85 -0.37 6.66
CA GLU A 213 -9.18 -1.57 6.16
C GLU A 213 -8.13 -2.05 7.17
N LEU A 214 -8.09 -3.37 7.36
CA LEU A 214 -6.91 -4.02 7.90
C LEU A 214 -5.94 -4.24 6.73
N VAL A 215 -4.75 -3.65 6.85
CA VAL A 215 -3.67 -3.75 5.85
C VAL A 215 -2.45 -4.45 6.45
N GLY A 216 -1.50 -4.83 5.62
CA GLY A 216 -0.19 -5.30 6.06
C GLY A 216 0.47 -6.20 5.04
N VAL A 217 1.56 -6.84 5.46
CA VAL A 217 2.33 -7.77 4.63
C VAL A 217 2.54 -9.12 5.31
N ALA A 218 2.60 -10.20 4.53
CA ALA A 218 3.12 -11.49 4.97
C ALA A 218 4.43 -11.80 4.24
N TYR A 219 5.51 -12.00 4.99
CA TYR A 219 6.85 -12.06 4.42
C TYR A 219 7.81 -12.91 5.26
N TYR A 220 8.90 -13.35 4.63
CA TYR A 220 10.02 -13.97 5.33
C TYR A 220 11.12 -12.94 5.56
N ASP A 221 11.35 -12.56 6.82
CA ASP A 221 12.46 -11.69 7.23
C ASP A 221 13.78 -12.48 7.20
N ASN A 222 14.27 -12.75 6.00
CA ASN A 222 15.45 -13.58 5.78
C ASN A 222 16.72 -12.85 6.22
N GLN A 223 16.70 -11.53 6.12
CA GLN A 223 17.82 -10.65 6.42
C GLN A 223 17.81 -10.16 7.88
N GLN A 224 16.77 -10.51 8.65
CA GLN A 224 16.59 -10.18 10.07
C GLN A 224 16.61 -8.66 10.32
N THR A 225 16.00 -7.91 9.40
CA THR A 225 15.89 -6.45 9.51
C THR A 225 14.72 -6.05 10.41
N GLY A 226 13.82 -6.98 10.70
CA GLY A 226 12.60 -6.75 11.44
C GLY A 226 11.52 -6.02 10.63
N MET A 227 11.71 -5.86 9.31
CA MET A 227 10.77 -5.19 8.42
C MET A 227 10.73 -5.87 7.05
N TYR A 228 9.66 -5.62 6.29
CA TYR A 228 9.56 -6.06 4.92
C TYR A 228 10.60 -5.39 4.02
N GLU A 229 11.33 -6.19 3.26
CA GLU A 229 12.15 -5.74 2.14
C GLU A 229 11.62 -6.24 0.79
N MET A 230 12.04 -5.56 -0.28
CA MET A 230 11.64 -5.88 -1.65
C MET A 230 11.91 -7.35 -2.00
N GLY A 231 10.85 -8.08 -2.35
CA GLY A 231 10.92 -9.49 -2.73
C GLY A 231 10.86 -10.50 -1.57
N GLU A 232 10.66 -10.06 -0.32
CA GLU A 232 10.49 -10.97 0.83
C GLU A 232 9.05 -11.49 0.98
N GLY A 233 8.10 -10.85 0.31
CA GLY A 233 6.68 -11.16 0.39
C GLY A 233 6.32 -12.55 -0.10
N LEU A 234 5.33 -13.16 0.55
CA LEU A 234 4.73 -14.41 0.11
C LEU A 234 3.30 -14.16 -0.36
N GLY A 235 3.01 -14.50 -1.61
CA GLY A 235 1.64 -14.51 -2.13
C GLY A 235 0.82 -15.70 -1.64
N GLU A 236 -0.50 -15.58 -1.78
CA GLU A 236 -1.49 -16.62 -1.44
C GLU A 236 -1.51 -17.00 0.06
N VAL A 237 -0.96 -16.16 0.95
CA VAL A 237 -1.15 -16.31 2.39
C VAL A 237 -2.59 -15.94 2.71
N GLN A 238 -3.32 -16.89 3.28
CA GLN A 238 -4.72 -16.72 3.60
C GLN A 238 -4.86 -15.94 4.91
N ILE A 239 -5.56 -14.80 4.85
CA ILE A 239 -5.89 -13.96 6.01
C ILE A 239 -7.38 -14.08 6.28
N ASP A 240 -7.73 -14.52 7.49
CA ASP A 240 -9.11 -14.67 7.94
C ASP A 240 -9.37 -13.75 9.13
N ALA A 241 -10.36 -12.86 9.00
CA ALA A 241 -10.84 -11.98 10.05
C ALA A 241 -12.18 -12.47 10.57
N MET A 242 -12.17 -13.10 11.75
CA MET A 242 -13.39 -13.57 12.41
C MET A 242 -13.92 -12.53 13.38
N ASN A 243 -15.12 -12.00 13.12
CA ASN A 243 -15.80 -11.10 14.05
C ASN A 243 -16.26 -11.90 15.29
N LEU A 244 -15.78 -11.54 16.47
CA LEU A 244 -16.02 -12.29 17.71
C LEU A 244 -17.46 -12.15 18.23
N ALA A 245 -18.19 -11.12 17.81
CA ALA A 245 -19.58 -10.92 18.22
C ALA A 245 -20.56 -11.73 17.35
N THR A 246 -20.28 -11.86 16.04
CA THR A 246 -21.20 -12.50 15.09
C THR A 246 -20.76 -13.90 14.66
N GLY A 247 -19.48 -14.24 14.84
CA GLY A 247 -18.86 -15.44 14.29
C GLY A 247 -18.65 -15.39 12.77
N GLN A 248 -18.96 -14.25 12.12
CA GLN A 248 -18.76 -14.10 10.68
C GLN A 248 -17.27 -13.99 10.35
N ILE A 249 -16.85 -14.70 9.31
CA ILE A 249 -15.47 -14.66 8.80
C ILE A 249 -15.47 -13.88 7.49
N THR A 250 -14.57 -12.91 7.39
CA THR A 250 -14.21 -12.23 6.14
C THR A 250 -12.77 -12.60 5.81
N SER A 251 -12.49 -12.92 4.55
CA SER A 251 -11.22 -13.53 4.15
C SER A 251 -10.61 -12.79 2.97
N THR A 252 -9.28 -12.70 2.93
CA THR A 252 -8.49 -12.22 1.78
C THR A 252 -7.23 -13.07 1.62
N GLN A 253 -6.50 -12.87 0.53
CA GLN A 253 -5.17 -13.46 0.35
C GLN A 253 -4.17 -12.36 0.05
N THR A 254 -2.92 -12.58 0.45
CA THR A 254 -1.83 -11.70 0.06
C THR A 254 -1.61 -11.73 -1.47
N TRP A 255 -1.32 -10.58 -2.04
CA TRP A 255 -0.85 -10.45 -3.41
C TRP A 255 0.52 -11.09 -3.58
N SER A 256 1.02 -11.22 -4.81
CA SER A 256 2.34 -11.78 -5.08
C SER A 256 3.48 -11.07 -4.35
N THR A 257 3.32 -9.78 -4.03
CA THR A 257 4.26 -8.96 -3.26
C THR A 257 4.21 -9.20 -1.76
N GLY A 258 3.30 -10.04 -1.26
CA GLY A 258 3.06 -10.28 0.17
C GLY A 258 2.10 -9.31 0.85
N GLY A 259 1.76 -8.18 0.22
CA GLY A 259 0.78 -7.23 0.76
C GLY A 259 -0.64 -7.76 0.74
N TYR A 260 -1.47 -7.30 1.67
CA TYR A 260 -2.90 -7.57 1.68
C TYR A 260 -3.68 -6.38 2.23
N GLN A 261 -4.97 -6.33 1.90
CA GLN A 261 -5.93 -5.45 2.55
C GLN A 261 -7.30 -6.12 2.63
N ILE A 262 -8.06 -5.79 3.67
CA ILE A 262 -9.41 -6.28 3.90
C ILE A 262 -10.26 -5.23 4.61
N ALA A 263 -11.34 -4.80 3.97
CA ALA A 263 -12.31 -3.91 4.57
C ALA A 263 -13.11 -4.62 5.66
N LEU A 264 -13.14 -4.04 6.86
CA LEU A 264 -13.80 -4.61 8.04
C LEU A 264 -14.70 -3.56 8.70
N SER A 265 -15.86 -3.99 9.17
CA SER A 265 -16.72 -3.13 9.99
C SER A 265 -16.13 -2.97 11.39
N PRO A 266 -16.45 -1.88 12.13
CA PRO A 266 -15.99 -1.72 13.50
C PRO A 266 -16.38 -2.91 14.38
N GLY A 267 -15.42 -3.44 15.15
CA GLY A 267 -15.66 -4.62 15.96
C GLY A 267 -14.40 -5.23 16.57
N GLN A 268 -14.61 -6.30 17.34
CA GLN A 268 -13.54 -7.14 17.88
C GLN A 268 -13.38 -8.37 16.97
N TYR A 269 -12.14 -8.63 16.56
CA TYR A 269 -11.80 -9.66 15.61
C TYR A 269 -10.72 -10.58 16.14
N GLN A 270 -10.69 -11.78 15.59
CA GLN A 270 -9.54 -12.64 15.63
C GLN A 270 -9.01 -12.83 14.21
N ILE A 271 -7.78 -12.35 13.98
CA ILE A 271 -7.11 -12.38 12.69
C ILE A 271 -6.22 -13.62 12.65
N THR A 272 -6.40 -14.45 11.64
CA THR A 272 -5.63 -15.67 11.43
C THR A 272 -4.93 -15.62 10.09
N ALA A 273 -3.59 -15.69 10.09
CA ALA A 273 -2.82 -15.91 8.88
C ALA A 273 -2.52 -17.41 8.72
N SER A 274 -2.65 -17.94 7.51
CA SER A 274 -2.35 -19.35 7.23
C SER A 274 -1.71 -19.55 5.85
N VAL A 275 -0.78 -20.51 5.78
CA VAL A 275 -0.07 -20.90 4.57
C VAL A 275 -0.40 -22.36 4.29
N ASN A 276 -0.94 -22.65 3.10
CA ASN A 276 -1.36 -24.01 2.72
C ASN A 276 -2.27 -24.69 3.77
N GLY A 277 -3.20 -23.93 4.36
CA GLY A 277 -4.13 -24.41 5.39
C GLY A 277 -3.54 -24.61 6.78
N THR A 278 -2.25 -24.30 6.96
CA THR A 278 -1.56 -24.35 8.26
C THR A 278 -1.51 -22.94 8.85
N VAL A 279 -2.02 -22.75 10.07
CA VAL A 279 -2.02 -21.43 10.72
C VAL A 279 -0.59 -21.02 11.03
N VAL A 280 -0.20 -19.81 10.66
CA VAL A 280 1.08 -19.20 11.05
C VAL A 280 0.91 -18.48 12.38
N GLN A 281 -0.10 -17.63 12.47
CA GLN A 281 -0.36 -16.83 13.65
C GLN A 281 -1.85 -16.52 13.78
N THR A 282 -2.30 -16.36 15.02
CA THR A 282 -3.63 -15.87 15.33
C THR A 282 -3.55 -14.78 16.40
N LEU A 283 -4.16 -13.63 16.16
CA LEU A 283 -4.08 -12.45 17.04
C LEU A 283 -5.46 -11.80 17.24
N PRO A 284 -5.79 -11.31 18.45
CA PRO A 284 -6.95 -10.48 18.65
C PRO A 284 -6.70 -9.07 18.09
N MET A 285 -7.72 -8.45 17.49
CA MET A 285 -7.63 -7.12 16.93
C MET A 285 -8.93 -6.33 17.10
N THR A 286 -8.81 -5.04 17.39
CA THR A 286 -9.94 -4.10 17.37
C THR A 286 -9.91 -3.30 16.07
N ILE A 287 -10.98 -3.38 15.30
CA ILE A 287 -11.20 -2.54 14.12
C ILE A 287 -12.09 -1.38 14.51
N GLY A 288 -11.65 -0.16 14.21
CA GLY A 288 -12.39 1.08 14.41
C GLY A 288 -12.90 1.67 13.10
N THR A 289 -12.78 2.99 12.97
CA THR A 289 -13.17 3.76 11.77
C THR A 289 -11.97 4.25 10.96
N VAL A 290 -10.76 3.86 11.33
CA VAL A 290 -9.52 4.17 10.62
C VAL A 290 -8.78 2.87 10.34
N ASN A 291 -7.96 2.86 9.30
CA ASN A 291 -7.16 1.70 8.96
C ASN A 291 -6.25 1.28 10.11
N VAL A 292 -5.92 0.00 10.13
CA VAL A 292 -4.96 -0.60 11.07
C VAL A 292 -4.06 -1.56 10.30
N GLU A 293 -2.82 -1.73 10.78
CA GLU A 293 -1.85 -2.61 10.14
C GLU A 293 -1.60 -3.86 10.99
N GLN A 294 -1.40 -5.00 10.32
CA GLN A 294 -0.88 -6.21 10.94
C GLN A 294 0.00 -6.97 9.97
N ASP A 295 1.30 -6.98 10.25
CA ASP A 295 2.24 -7.81 9.49
C ASP A 295 2.34 -9.21 10.05
N PHE A 296 2.66 -10.16 9.17
CA PHE A 296 2.88 -11.56 9.50
C PHE A 296 4.28 -11.99 9.04
N VAL A 297 5.20 -12.01 10.00
CA VAL A 297 6.54 -12.57 9.79
C VAL A 297 6.46 -14.09 9.81
N LEU A 298 6.58 -14.70 8.64
CA LEU A 298 6.35 -16.13 8.41
C LEU A 298 7.45 -17.04 8.98
N SER A 299 8.59 -16.46 9.38
CA SER A 299 9.67 -17.18 10.05
C SER A 299 9.42 -17.39 11.56
N ASN A 300 8.41 -16.73 12.15
CA ASN A 300 8.04 -16.93 13.55
C ASN A 300 7.41 -18.32 13.77
N THR A 301 7.74 -18.95 14.90
CA THR A 301 7.42 -20.37 15.17
C THR A 301 5.93 -20.66 15.42
N TRP A 302 5.50 -21.73 14.76
CA TRP A 302 4.15 -22.31 14.68
C TRP A 302 3.57 -22.89 15.98
N ASP A 303 2.24 -22.92 16.11
CA ASP A 303 1.50 -23.49 17.25
C ASP A 303 0.96 -24.92 17.06
N GLY A 304 1.05 -25.51 15.87
CA GLY A 304 0.61 -26.89 15.63
C GLY A 304 -0.73 -27.07 14.92
N ARG A 305 -1.56 -26.03 14.74
CA ARG A 305 -2.98 -26.19 14.40
C ARG A 305 -3.31 -25.99 12.92
N SER A 306 -4.34 -26.70 12.43
CA SER A 306 -4.91 -26.44 11.10
C SER A 306 -5.83 -25.22 11.13
N ARG A 307 -5.97 -24.54 9.99
CA ARG A 307 -6.87 -23.38 9.82
C ARG A 307 -8.28 -23.69 10.32
N ASP A 308 -8.87 -24.79 9.87
CA ASP A 308 -10.24 -25.16 10.25
C ASP A 308 -10.37 -25.46 11.75
N GLN A 309 -9.34 -26.07 12.37
CA GLN A 309 -9.33 -26.30 13.81
C GLN A 309 -9.33 -24.99 14.60
N VAL A 310 -8.52 -24.02 14.16
CA VAL A 310 -8.49 -22.69 14.79
C VAL A 310 -9.84 -22.02 14.59
N LEU A 311 -10.30 -21.82 13.35
CA LEU A 311 -11.56 -21.10 13.10
C LEU A 311 -12.75 -21.73 13.83
N ASN A 312 -12.87 -23.06 13.86
CA ASN A 312 -13.93 -23.74 14.62
C ASN A 312 -13.84 -23.56 16.14
N SER A 313 -12.63 -23.41 16.70
CA SER A 313 -12.43 -23.17 18.13
C SER A 313 -12.83 -21.75 18.57
N LEU A 314 -12.95 -20.82 17.62
CA LEU A 314 -13.25 -19.41 17.88
C LEU A 314 -14.73 -19.08 17.75
N VAL A 315 -15.53 -19.98 17.17
CA VAL A 315 -16.98 -19.84 17.13
C VAL A 315 -17.52 -19.97 18.55
N PRO A 316 -18.22 -18.96 19.10
CA PRO A 316 -18.83 -19.07 20.40
C PRO A 316 -19.72 -20.32 20.43
N SER A 317 -19.49 -21.21 21.40
CA SER A 317 -20.33 -22.39 21.55
C SER A 317 -21.78 -21.93 21.67
N ALA A 318 -22.64 -22.38 20.75
CA ALA A 318 -24.07 -22.13 20.87
C ALA A 318 -24.47 -22.58 22.27
N THR A 319 -24.91 -21.64 23.10
CA THR A 319 -25.41 -21.93 24.44
C THR A 319 -26.62 -22.83 24.25
N THR A 320 -26.42 -24.14 24.41
CA THR A 320 -27.48 -25.10 24.60
C THR A 320 -28.10 -24.80 25.97
N SER A 321 -29.08 -23.89 25.97
CA SER A 321 -30.04 -23.79 27.06
C SER A 321 -30.76 -25.14 27.15
N GLN A 322 -30.37 -25.96 28.13
CA GLN A 322 -31.19 -27.07 28.63
C GLN A 322 -32.40 -26.53 29.37
#